data_AF-A0AAV9PMN3-F1
#
_entry.id   AF-A0AAV9PMN3-F1
#
_cell.length_a   1.000
_cell.length_b   1.000
_cell.length_c   1.000
_cell.angle_alpha   90.00
_cell.angle_beta   90.00
_cell.angle_gamma   90.00
#
_symmetry.space_group_name_H-M   'P 1'
#
loop_
_entity.id
_entity.type
_entity.pdbx_description
1 polymer ?
#
loop_
_entity_poly.entity_id
_entity_poly.type
_entity_poly.pdbx_seq_one_letter_code
_entity_poly.pdbx_strand_id
1 'polypeptide(L)'
;MDDTLSPDYLVIGAGAMGMAFVDTLLSDTKATIAIVDRYARPGGHWTIAYPYVRLHQPSAFYGVNSRPLGEDRIDQVGWNKGLSELATRDEVCSYFSIVMEQTFLPSGRVEYYPKHEYVGEGQFRSVLTNQIFRVGEKTRIVDATWMRVKVPAMGPPAYEVADDVTLIPPNDLPKITRPWGGYTVIGAGKTGIDACLWLLAHGVDPQLISWIVPRDSWLLERGGIQPGLAFAQKTAASVGAIAQATMEASSPEDWFLRMEAAEQVVRLTDSVWPTMFRCATVSLAELEQIKKIKNIIRQGRVVRIGTNEVMMEQDSYIPVPDTLYTDCSADALAKLEPVPVFRGRNITLQSVRYCQQVFSAAFIAHAEATYDDDSKKNELCRVIPHPDEAMDFLIVSLQSHRNGLRWAAHPKTAAWLSQARLDWFGKFAPTPPEDPAQAVEFQKVMRQRVEGLCAKLEQLISQVPGKDAARAKAQLARF
;
A
#
# COMPACT_ATOMS: atom_id res chain seq x y z
N MET A 1 -34.30 -19.84 -8.68
CA MET A 1 -34.32 -19.00 -9.89
C MET A 1 -33.12 -18.10 -9.77
N ASP A 2 -32.26 -18.11 -10.78
CA ASP A 2 -31.07 -17.25 -10.79
C ASP A 2 -31.51 -15.87 -11.28
N ASP A 3 -31.35 -14.84 -10.45
CA ASP A 3 -31.68 -13.48 -10.84
C ASP A 3 -30.57 -12.94 -11.75
N THR A 4 -30.95 -12.59 -12.98
CA THR A 4 -30.01 -12.06 -13.98
C THR A 4 -29.99 -10.53 -13.92
N LEU A 5 -28.83 -9.97 -13.63
CA LEU A 5 -28.56 -8.54 -13.59
C LEU A 5 -27.83 -8.11 -14.88
N SER A 6 -28.05 -6.88 -15.33
CA SER A 6 -27.40 -6.35 -16.55
C SER A 6 -26.68 -5.01 -16.34
N PRO A 7 -25.82 -4.86 -15.32
CA PRO A 7 -25.00 -3.66 -15.20
C PRO A 7 -23.89 -3.66 -16.27
N ASP A 8 -23.35 -2.48 -16.58
CA ASP A 8 -22.17 -2.38 -17.44
C ASP A 8 -20.93 -2.98 -16.76
N TYR A 9 -20.81 -2.81 -15.44
CA TYR A 9 -19.70 -3.32 -14.63
C TYR A 9 -20.18 -4.13 -13.41
N LEU A 10 -19.50 -5.23 -13.13
CA LEU A 10 -19.52 -5.94 -11.86
C LEU A 10 -18.17 -5.71 -11.16
N VAL A 11 -18.16 -5.01 -10.04
CA VAL A 11 -16.95 -4.75 -9.24
C VAL A 11 -16.92 -5.68 -8.03
N ILE A 12 -15.89 -6.51 -7.96
CA ILE A 12 -15.69 -7.48 -6.89
C ILE A 12 -14.80 -6.84 -5.81
N GLY A 13 -15.39 -6.57 -4.65
CA GLY A 13 -14.77 -5.95 -3.49
C GLY A 13 -15.06 -4.44 -3.39
N ALA A 14 -15.73 -4.05 -2.31
CA ALA A 14 -15.95 -2.66 -1.88
C ALA A 14 -14.83 -2.17 -0.96
N GLY A 15 -13.59 -2.64 -1.18
CA GLY A 15 -12.38 -2.11 -0.57
C GLY A 15 -11.89 -0.85 -1.28
N ALA A 16 -10.81 -0.23 -0.76
CA ALA A 16 -10.34 1.07 -1.24
C ALA A 16 -10.09 1.14 -2.77
N MET A 17 -9.55 0.09 -3.39
CA MET A 17 -9.34 0.05 -4.84
C MET A 17 -10.67 -0.01 -5.61
N GLY A 18 -11.60 -0.88 -5.22
CA GLY A 18 -12.91 -0.97 -5.86
C GLY A 18 -13.68 0.33 -5.75
N MET A 19 -13.65 0.97 -4.58
CA MET A 19 -14.27 2.27 -4.36
C MET A 19 -13.63 3.36 -5.24
N ALA A 20 -12.30 3.46 -5.32
CA ALA A 20 -11.62 4.45 -6.15
C ALA A 20 -11.85 4.27 -7.67
N PHE A 21 -11.92 3.01 -8.12
CA PHE A 21 -12.27 2.67 -9.50
C PHE A 21 -13.70 3.11 -9.84
N VAL A 22 -14.68 2.73 -8.99
CA VAL A 22 -16.10 3.10 -9.19
C VAL A 22 -16.29 4.60 -9.18
N ASP A 23 -15.66 5.31 -8.25
CA ASP A 23 -15.76 6.78 -8.15
C ASP A 23 -15.35 7.48 -9.45
N THR A 24 -14.23 7.04 -10.02
CA THR A 24 -13.72 7.60 -11.27
C THR A 24 -14.62 7.20 -12.45
N LEU A 25 -15.11 5.96 -12.52
CA LEU A 25 -16.08 5.57 -13.56
C LEU A 25 -17.38 6.36 -13.48
N LEU A 26 -17.89 6.64 -12.28
CA LEU A 26 -19.09 7.46 -12.11
C LEU A 26 -18.87 8.89 -12.59
N SER A 27 -17.67 9.43 -12.39
CA SER A 27 -17.31 10.79 -12.84
C SER A 27 -17.10 10.85 -14.36
N ASP A 28 -16.41 9.85 -14.91
CA ASP A 28 -15.92 9.88 -16.29
C ASP A 28 -16.90 9.25 -17.30
N THR A 29 -17.93 8.53 -16.82
CA THR A 29 -18.89 7.80 -17.67
C THR A 29 -20.32 7.88 -17.15
N LYS A 30 -21.27 7.34 -17.94
CA LYS A 30 -22.68 7.12 -17.54
C LYS A 30 -22.99 5.66 -17.18
N ALA A 31 -21.97 4.84 -16.97
CA ALA A 31 -22.13 3.40 -16.76
C ALA A 31 -22.90 3.06 -15.48
N THR A 32 -23.57 1.90 -15.51
CA THR A 32 -24.22 1.24 -14.38
C THR A 32 -23.31 0.17 -13.77
N ILE A 33 -23.35 0.03 -12.45
CA ILE A 33 -22.34 -0.71 -11.69
C ILE A 33 -23.02 -1.53 -10.60
N ALA A 34 -22.74 -2.83 -10.54
CA ALA A 34 -23.00 -3.66 -9.36
C ALA A 34 -21.71 -3.85 -8.57
N ILE A 35 -21.74 -3.61 -7.26
CA ILE A 35 -20.61 -3.84 -6.37
C ILE A 35 -20.94 -5.00 -5.44
N VAL A 36 -20.07 -6.01 -5.38
CA VAL A 36 -20.23 -7.20 -4.54
C VAL A 36 -19.14 -7.23 -3.48
N ASP A 37 -19.49 -7.39 -2.21
CA ASP A 37 -18.52 -7.54 -1.13
C ASP A 37 -18.99 -8.58 -0.09
N ARG A 38 -18.06 -9.41 0.39
CA ARG A 38 -18.31 -10.42 1.43
C ARG A 38 -18.53 -9.80 2.81
N TYR A 39 -18.07 -8.58 3.03
CA TYR A 39 -18.24 -7.82 4.27
C TYR A 39 -19.59 -7.09 4.28
N ALA A 40 -20.02 -6.70 5.49
CA ALA A 40 -21.31 -6.04 5.71
C ALA A 40 -21.34 -4.56 5.29
N ARG A 41 -20.16 -3.96 5.06
CA ARG A 41 -20.00 -2.54 4.75
C ARG A 41 -18.76 -2.32 3.88
N PRO A 42 -18.67 -1.21 3.14
CA PRO A 42 -17.48 -0.89 2.37
C PRO A 42 -16.27 -0.58 3.29
N GLY A 43 -15.08 -0.69 2.71
CA GLY A 43 -13.80 -0.49 3.39
C GLY A 43 -12.86 -1.71 3.30
N GLY A 44 -13.34 -2.87 2.87
CA GLY A 44 -12.51 -4.06 2.69
C GLY A 44 -11.81 -4.47 4.00
N HIS A 45 -10.49 -4.68 3.96
CA HIS A 45 -9.72 -5.14 5.12
C HIS A 45 -9.77 -4.19 6.34
N TRP A 46 -10.06 -2.89 6.15
CA TRP A 46 -10.23 -1.93 7.24
C TRP A 46 -11.37 -2.32 8.20
N THR A 47 -12.34 -3.10 7.71
CA THR A 47 -13.44 -3.62 8.55
C THR A 47 -12.99 -4.69 9.55
N ILE A 48 -11.79 -5.26 9.37
CA ILE A 48 -11.22 -6.33 10.21
C ILE A 48 -9.93 -5.88 10.91
N ALA A 49 -9.28 -4.81 10.45
CA ALA A 49 -8.03 -4.34 11.01
C ALA A 49 -8.11 -3.98 12.51
N TYR A 50 -6.96 -4.05 13.19
CA TYR A 50 -6.81 -3.75 14.61
C TYR A 50 -7.22 -2.30 14.92
N PRO A 51 -7.83 -2.02 16.07
CA PRO A 51 -8.54 -0.75 16.30
C PRO A 51 -7.61 0.48 16.39
N TYR A 52 -6.32 0.29 16.65
CA TYR A 52 -5.35 1.37 16.72
C TYR A 52 -4.55 1.58 15.41
N VAL A 53 -4.90 0.87 14.32
CA VAL A 53 -4.28 1.14 13.02
C VAL A 53 -4.68 2.54 12.53
N ARG A 54 -3.70 3.23 11.95
CA ARG A 54 -3.89 4.46 11.18
C ARG A 54 -3.36 4.24 9.77
N LEU A 55 -3.76 5.09 8.83
CA LEU A 55 -3.07 5.19 7.55
C LEU A 55 -1.58 5.42 7.76
N HIS A 56 -0.77 4.85 6.89
CA HIS A 56 0.69 4.98 6.97
C HIS A 56 1.20 6.16 6.11
N GLN A 57 0.36 6.64 5.21
CA GLN A 57 0.58 7.84 4.40
C GLN A 57 -0.48 8.91 4.74
N PRO A 58 -0.24 10.19 4.43
CA PRO A 58 -1.22 11.26 4.64
C PRO A 58 -2.60 10.94 4.07
N SER A 59 -3.64 11.30 4.84
CA SER A 59 -5.05 11.05 4.49
C SER A 59 -5.45 11.68 3.16
N ALA A 60 -4.83 12.82 2.82
CA ALA A 60 -5.02 13.54 1.57
C ALA A 60 -4.71 12.72 0.30
N PHE A 61 -4.00 11.59 0.41
CA PHE A 61 -3.68 10.71 -0.73
C PHE A 61 -4.53 9.44 -0.77
N TYR A 62 -5.46 9.29 0.17
CA TYR A 62 -6.28 8.09 0.30
C TYR A 62 -7.76 8.35 0.03
N GLY A 63 -8.51 7.28 -0.29
CA GLY A 63 -9.93 7.35 -0.62
C GLY A 63 -10.20 7.42 -2.12
N VAL A 64 -11.12 8.31 -2.52
CA VAL A 64 -11.62 8.48 -3.89
C VAL A 64 -11.42 9.92 -4.39
N ASN A 65 -11.44 10.16 -5.71
CA ASN A 65 -11.16 11.48 -6.26
C ASN A 65 -12.24 12.51 -5.90
N SER A 66 -13.52 12.11 -5.90
CA SER A 66 -14.66 13.01 -5.69
C SER A 66 -14.80 13.55 -4.26
N ARG A 67 -14.14 12.94 -3.27
CA ARG A 67 -14.31 13.30 -1.86
C ARG A 67 -12.99 13.22 -1.07
N PRO A 68 -12.56 14.29 -0.38
CA PRO A 68 -11.39 14.24 0.49
C PRO A 68 -11.62 13.36 1.72
N LEU A 69 -10.56 12.69 2.19
CA LEU A 69 -10.51 11.99 3.47
C LEU A 69 -9.68 12.81 4.46
N GLY A 70 -10.28 13.14 5.61
CA GLY A 70 -9.69 14.07 6.58
C GLY A 70 -10.09 15.52 6.32
N GLU A 71 -9.41 16.43 7.02
CA GLU A 71 -9.61 17.88 7.05
C GLU A 71 -8.30 18.64 6.75
N ASP A 72 -7.31 17.96 6.15
CA ASP A 72 -5.97 18.48 5.85
C ASP A 72 -5.24 19.03 7.09
N ARG A 73 -5.49 18.42 8.26
CA ARG A 73 -4.88 18.85 9.52
C ARG A 73 -3.41 18.43 9.62
N ILE A 74 -2.65 19.21 10.39
CA ILE A 74 -1.31 18.85 10.85
C ILE A 74 -1.41 18.37 12.29
N ASP A 75 -0.89 17.18 12.58
CA ASP A 75 -0.92 16.62 13.92
C ASP A 75 -0.11 17.48 14.90
N GLN A 76 -0.70 17.78 16.06
CA GLN A 76 -0.09 18.64 17.08
C GLN A 76 0.58 17.85 18.22
N VAL A 77 0.30 16.54 18.30
CA VAL A 77 0.72 15.66 19.39
C VAL A 77 1.15 14.30 18.86
N GLY A 78 1.78 13.49 19.73
CA GLY A 78 2.22 12.14 19.39
C GLY A 78 3.42 12.13 18.45
N TRP A 79 3.76 10.94 17.94
CA TRP A 79 4.94 10.73 17.10
C TRP A 79 4.75 11.10 15.62
N ASN A 80 3.57 11.58 15.24
CA ASN A 80 3.32 12.19 13.93
C ASN A 80 3.28 13.73 13.99
N LYS A 81 3.57 14.33 15.16
CA LYS A 81 3.52 15.79 15.36
C LYS A 81 4.29 16.55 14.27
N GLY A 82 3.65 17.55 13.68
CA GLY A 82 4.21 18.40 12.64
C GLY A 82 4.05 17.83 11.22
N LEU A 83 3.41 16.67 11.07
CA LEU A 83 3.09 16.04 9.77
C LEU A 83 1.56 16.01 9.57
N SER A 84 1.13 15.82 8.33
CA SER A 84 -0.28 15.67 7.97
C SER A 84 -0.93 14.48 8.66
N GLU A 85 -2.22 14.64 8.97
CA GLU A 85 -3.01 13.66 9.71
C GLU A 85 -3.12 12.30 9.00
N LEU A 86 -3.19 11.26 9.82
CA LEU A 86 -3.30 9.87 9.40
C LEU A 86 -4.62 9.30 9.89
N ALA A 87 -5.57 9.12 8.96
CA ALA A 87 -6.90 8.62 9.29
C ALA A 87 -6.82 7.30 10.03
N THR A 88 -7.54 7.21 11.12
CA THR A 88 -7.77 5.99 11.89
C THR A 88 -8.57 4.96 11.09
N ARG A 89 -8.54 3.70 11.53
CA ARG A 89 -9.41 2.65 11.00
C ARG A 89 -10.88 3.09 10.89
N ASP A 90 -11.37 3.75 11.93
CA ASP A 90 -12.77 4.14 12.05
C ASP A 90 -13.13 5.29 11.10
N GLU A 91 -12.24 6.26 10.95
CA GLU A 91 -12.38 7.32 9.94
C GLU A 91 -12.41 6.73 8.53
N VAL A 92 -11.53 5.77 8.19
CA VAL A 92 -11.53 5.13 6.87
C VAL A 92 -12.83 4.36 6.62
N CYS A 93 -13.31 3.59 7.59
CA CYS A 93 -14.57 2.84 7.47
C CYS A 93 -15.79 3.76 7.34
N SER A 94 -15.83 4.82 8.15
CA SER A 94 -16.89 5.84 8.09
C SER A 94 -16.88 6.54 6.74
N TYR A 95 -15.70 6.96 6.27
CA TYR A 95 -15.51 7.61 4.98
C TYR A 95 -16.04 6.78 3.82
N PHE A 96 -15.70 5.49 3.71
CA PHE A 96 -16.19 4.67 2.61
C PHE A 96 -17.69 4.37 2.71
N SER A 97 -18.24 4.29 3.93
CA SER A 97 -19.69 4.16 4.12
C SER A 97 -20.41 5.42 3.61
N ILE A 98 -19.86 6.59 3.94
CA ILE A 98 -20.35 7.89 3.45
C ILE A 98 -20.24 7.99 1.92
N VAL A 99 -19.13 7.59 1.30
CA VAL A 99 -18.98 7.58 -0.17
C VAL A 99 -20.05 6.67 -0.81
N MET A 100 -20.27 5.48 -0.26
CA MET A 100 -21.29 4.57 -0.76
C MET A 100 -22.69 5.18 -0.63
N GLU A 101 -23.08 5.63 0.56
CA GLU A 101 -24.45 6.06 0.87
C GLU A 101 -24.81 7.44 0.34
N GLN A 102 -23.84 8.36 0.23
CA GLN A 102 -24.10 9.76 -0.14
C GLN A 102 -23.66 10.09 -1.57
N THR A 103 -22.89 9.24 -2.23
CA THR A 103 -22.38 9.51 -3.60
C THR A 103 -22.74 8.38 -4.56
N PHE A 104 -22.43 7.13 -4.22
CA PHE A 104 -22.62 6.02 -5.16
C PHE A 104 -24.08 5.64 -5.32
N LEU A 105 -24.77 5.26 -4.23
CA LEU A 105 -26.18 4.86 -4.28
C LEU A 105 -27.10 6.00 -4.75
N PRO A 106 -26.95 7.26 -4.28
CA PRO A 106 -27.78 8.37 -4.76
C PRO A 106 -27.57 8.73 -6.23
N SER A 107 -26.48 8.28 -6.86
CA SER A 107 -26.29 8.46 -8.30
C SER A 107 -27.32 7.72 -9.16
N GLY A 108 -28.04 6.74 -8.57
CA GLY A 108 -28.98 5.88 -9.29
C GLY A 108 -28.33 4.88 -10.25
N ARG A 109 -26.98 4.83 -10.31
CA ARG A 109 -26.21 3.98 -11.22
C ARG A 109 -25.45 2.86 -10.50
N VAL A 110 -25.51 2.81 -9.17
CA VAL A 110 -24.81 1.80 -8.38
C VAL A 110 -25.81 0.96 -7.59
N GLU A 111 -25.67 -0.35 -7.70
CA GLU A 111 -26.29 -1.32 -6.81
C GLU A 111 -25.21 -1.96 -5.94
N TYR A 112 -25.41 -1.99 -4.62
CA TYR A 112 -24.46 -2.55 -3.66
C TYR A 112 -25.01 -3.82 -3.00
N TYR A 113 -24.22 -4.88 -3.11
CA TYR A 113 -24.51 -6.21 -2.58
C TYR A 113 -23.51 -6.56 -1.46
N PRO A 114 -23.67 -6.01 -0.24
CA PRO A 114 -22.90 -6.42 0.93
C PRO A 114 -23.28 -7.85 1.34
N LYS A 115 -22.39 -8.56 2.02
CA LYS A 115 -22.58 -9.99 2.39
C LYS A 115 -22.87 -10.89 1.18
N HIS A 116 -22.26 -10.60 0.04
CA HIS A 116 -22.28 -11.45 -1.15
C HIS A 116 -20.86 -11.85 -1.53
N GLU A 117 -20.68 -13.13 -1.88
CA GLU A 117 -19.40 -13.66 -2.32
C GLU A 117 -19.43 -13.93 -3.81
N TYR A 118 -18.44 -13.40 -4.55
CA TYR A 118 -18.23 -13.73 -5.95
C TYR A 118 -17.74 -15.17 -6.08
N VAL A 119 -18.37 -15.96 -6.96
CA VAL A 119 -18.09 -17.40 -7.11
C VAL A 119 -17.53 -17.78 -8.50
N GLY A 120 -17.31 -16.79 -9.37
CA GLY A 120 -16.72 -16.99 -10.69
C GLY A 120 -17.69 -16.75 -11.85
N GLU A 121 -17.15 -16.53 -13.06
CA GLU A 121 -17.91 -16.40 -14.31
C GLU A 121 -19.14 -15.47 -14.24
N GLY A 122 -18.99 -14.31 -13.59
CA GLY A 122 -20.08 -13.32 -13.44
C GLY A 122 -21.16 -13.73 -12.44
N GLN A 123 -20.94 -14.77 -11.63
CA GLN A 123 -21.87 -15.20 -10.58
C GLN A 123 -21.41 -14.77 -9.19
N PHE A 124 -22.38 -14.45 -8.35
CA PHE A 124 -22.16 -14.20 -6.93
C PHE A 124 -23.33 -14.71 -6.10
N ARG A 125 -23.08 -15.00 -4.83
CA ARG A 125 -24.03 -15.64 -3.93
C ARG A 125 -24.17 -14.86 -2.63
N SER A 126 -25.41 -14.68 -2.17
CA SER A 126 -25.68 -14.17 -0.82
C SER A 126 -25.13 -15.14 0.23
N VAL A 127 -24.28 -14.64 1.12
CA VAL A 127 -23.73 -15.42 2.24
C VAL A 127 -24.82 -15.82 3.24
N LEU A 128 -25.92 -15.06 3.29
CA LEU A 128 -26.99 -15.25 4.26
C LEU A 128 -28.11 -16.17 3.75
N THR A 129 -28.43 -16.12 2.46
CA THR A 129 -29.60 -16.83 1.89
C THR A 129 -29.23 -17.90 0.89
N ASN A 130 -27.96 -17.98 0.48
CA ASN A 130 -27.50 -18.80 -0.65
C ASN A 130 -28.14 -18.46 -2.01
N GLN A 131 -28.90 -17.37 -2.12
CA GLN A 131 -29.43 -16.90 -3.39
C GLN A 131 -28.28 -16.56 -4.34
N ILE A 132 -28.40 -17.01 -5.59
CA ILE A 132 -27.40 -16.84 -6.65
C ILE A 132 -27.90 -15.77 -7.62
N PHE A 133 -26.98 -14.87 -7.96
CA PHE A 133 -27.16 -13.84 -8.97
C PHE A 133 -26.14 -14.07 -10.09
N ARG A 134 -26.50 -13.66 -11.30
CA ARG A 134 -25.60 -13.71 -12.47
C ARG A 134 -25.68 -12.41 -13.25
N VAL A 135 -24.54 -11.89 -13.70
CA VAL A 135 -24.50 -10.75 -14.63
C VAL A 135 -24.49 -11.20 -16.09
N GLY A 136 -24.98 -10.35 -16.99
CA GLY A 136 -24.99 -10.60 -18.43
C GLY A 136 -23.59 -10.78 -19.04
N GLU A 137 -23.52 -11.37 -20.24
CA GLU A 137 -22.24 -11.67 -20.93
C GLU A 137 -21.44 -10.43 -21.32
N LYS A 138 -22.13 -9.30 -21.53
CA LYS A 138 -21.53 -8.02 -21.90
C LYS A 138 -20.99 -7.24 -20.70
N THR A 139 -21.35 -7.63 -19.47
CA THR A 139 -20.89 -6.97 -18.24
C THR A 139 -19.39 -7.16 -18.07
N ARG A 140 -18.65 -6.05 -17.92
CA ARG A 140 -17.23 -6.09 -17.55
C ARG A 140 -17.09 -6.49 -16.08
N ILE A 141 -16.14 -7.36 -15.78
CA ILE A 141 -15.90 -7.89 -14.43
C ILE A 141 -14.59 -7.29 -13.93
N VAL A 142 -14.67 -6.56 -12.83
CA VAL A 142 -13.54 -5.84 -12.23
C VAL A 142 -13.17 -6.53 -10.92
N ASP A 143 -11.99 -7.16 -10.90
CA ASP A 143 -11.44 -7.78 -9.71
C ASP A 143 -10.62 -6.75 -8.90
N ALA A 144 -11.22 -6.23 -7.82
CA ALA A 144 -10.55 -5.39 -6.84
C ALA A 144 -9.97 -6.17 -5.65
N THR A 145 -9.96 -7.51 -5.72
CA THR A 145 -9.49 -8.42 -4.66
C THR A 145 -8.14 -9.06 -4.98
N TRP A 146 -7.59 -8.82 -6.17
CA TRP A 146 -6.35 -9.40 -6.67
C TRP A 146 -5.21 -9.37 -5.65
N MET A 147 -5.03 -8.24 -4.95
CA MET A 147 -3.96 -8.06 -3.97
C MET A 147 -4.05 -8.96 -2.73
N ARG A 148 -5.18 -9.65 -2.51
CA ARG A 148 -5.37 -10.63 -1.42
C ARG A 148 -4.93 -10.13 -0.05
N VAL A 149 -5.31 -8.89 0.28
CA VAL A 149 -4.91 -8.25 1.54
C VAL A 149 -5.34 -9.08 2.74
N LYS A 150 -4.37 -9.53 3.54
CA LYS A 150 -4.61 -10.32 4.76
C LYS A 150 -4.14 -9.54 5.99
N VAL A 151 -5.04 -9.29 6.95
CA VAL A 151 -4.64 -8.82 8.28
C VAL A 151 -4.55 -10.01 9.24
N PRO A 152 -3.77 -9.95 10.33
CA PRO A 152 -3.57 -11.11 11.20
C PRO A 152 -4.87 -11.73 11.75
N ALA A 153 -5.87 -10.91 12.08
CA ALA A 153 -7.17 -11.41 12.58
C ALA A 153 -8.00 -12.22 11.55
N MET A 154 -7.57 -12.35 10.30
CA MET A 154 -8.29 -13.11 9.25
C MET A 154 -7.97 -14.62 9.24
N GLY A 155 -7.09 -15.12 10.11
CA GLY A 155 -6.84 -16.55 10.21
C GLY A 155 -5.83 -16.91 11.30
N PRO A 156 -5.60 -18.21 11.53
CA PRO A 156 -4.58 -18.66 12.47
C PRO A 156 -3.17 -18.30 12.00
N PRO A 157 -2.17 -18.31 12.91
CA PRO A 157 -0.76 -18.20 12.54
C PRO A 157 -0.35 -19.32 11.57
N ALA A 158 0.74 -19.09 10.83
CA ALA A 158 1.29 -20.08 9.89
C ALA A 158 2.29 -21.06 10.55
N TYR A 159 2.37 -21.06 11.87
CA TYR A 159 3.32 -21.81 12.69
C TYR A 159 2.59 -22.49 13.85
N GLU A 160 3.24 -23.49 14.45
CA GLU A 160 2.67 -24.25 15.57
C GLU A 160 2.67 -23.43 16.86
N VAL A 161 1.63 -23.59 17.68
CA VAL A 161 1.49 -22.92 18.98
C VAL A 161 1.02 -23.96 19.99
N ALA A 162 1.73 -24.07 21.12
CA ALA A 162 1.32 -24.95 22.22
C ALA A 162 0.05 -24.44 22.91
N ASP A 163 -0.77 -25.35 23.44
CA ASP A 163 -2.09 -25.04 24.00
C ASP A 163 -2.06 -24.07 25.19
N ASP A 164 -0.95 -24.03 25.92
CA ASP A 164 -0.74 -23.21 27.12
C ASP A 164 -0.07 -21.85 26.81
N VAL A 165 0.23 -21.56 25.54
CA VAL A 165 0.80 -20.28 25.09
C VAL A 165 -0.31 -19.28 24.80
N THR A 166 -0.20 -18.06 25.34
CA THR A 166 -1.11 -16.97 24.98
C THR A 166 -0.58 -16.22 23.75
N LEU A 167 -1.14 -16.56 22.58
CA LEU A 167 -0.94 -15.85 21.32
C LEU A 167 -2.21 -15.11 20.92
N ILE A 168 -2.09 -13.81 20.63
CA ILE A 168 -3.22 -12.98 20.21
C ILE A 168 -2.91 -12.25 18.90
N PRO A 169 -3.92 -11.93 18.06
CA PRO A 169 -3.74 -10.94 17.00
C PRO A 169 -3.63 -9.53 17.60
N PRO A 170 -3.06 -8.54 16.87
CA PRO A 170 -3.02 -7.13 17.29
C PRO A 170 -4.40 -6.56 17.64
N ASN A 171 -5.47 -7.11 17.08
CA ASN A 171 -6.86 -6.72 17.39
C ASN A 171 -7.22 -6.88 18.87
N ASP A 172 -6.61 -7.84 19.55
CA ASP A 172 -6.90 -8.17 20.94
C ASP A 172 -5.93 -7.53 21.92
N LEU A 173 -4.86 -6.89 21.42
CA LEU A 173 -3.87 -6.21 22.25
C LEU A 173 -4.50 -5.14 23.16
N PRO A 174 -5.47 -4.31 22.72
CA PRO A 174 -6.15 -3.35 23.60
C PRO A 174 -7.14 -3.98 24.59
N LYS A 175 -7.39 -5.29 24.49
CA LYS A 175 -8.33 -6.01 25.37
C LYS A 175 -7.62 -6.66 26.57
N ILE A 176 -6.29 -6.61 26.64
CA ILE A 176 -5.54 -7.16 27.77
C ILE A 176 -5.88 -6.41 29.06
N THR A 177 -6.00 -7.13 30.17
CA THR A 177 -6.49 -6.59 31.46
C THR A 177 -5.47 -6.67 32.59
N ARG A 178 -4.27 -7.17 32.32
CA ARG A 178 -3.18 -7.32 33.28
C ARG A 178 -1.82 -7.11 32.61
N PRO A 179 -0.77 -6.77 33.38
CA PRO A 179 0.59 -6.88 32.90
C PRO A 179 0.99 -8.35 32.66
N TRP A 180 1.97 -8.55 31.78
CA TRP A 180 2.61 -9.82 31.47
C TRP A 180 4.08 -9.80 31.88
N GLY A 181 4.67 -10.97 32.12
CA GLY A 181 6.10 -11.11 32.40
C GLY A 181 6.98 -10.65 31.23
N GLY A 182 6.51 -10.81 30.00
CA GLY A 182 7.13 -10.28 28.79
C GLY A 182 6.14 -10.11 27.65
N TYR A 183 6.53 -9.34 26.62
CA TYR A 183 5.73 -9.12 25.41
C TYR A 183 6.57 -9.48 24.20
N THR A 184 6.15 -10.48 23.42
CA THR A 184 6.81 -10.81 22.15
C THR A 184 5.95 -10.38 20.97
N VAL A 185 6.47 -9.49 20.12
CA VAL A 185 5.83 -9.10 18.86
C VAL A 185 6.43 -9.91 17.71
N ILE A 186 5.59 -10.56 16.92
CA ILE A 186 6.02 -11.46 15.85
C ILE A 186 5.85 -10.79 14.49
N GLY A 187 6.96 -10.42 13.85
CA GLY A 187 6.98 -9.86 12.51
C GLY A 187 7.45 -8.40 12.47
N ALA A 188 8.25 -8.08 11.46
CA ALA A 188 8.87 -6.76 11.26
C ALA A 188 8.17 -5.89 10.21
N GLY A 189 6.97 -6.30 9.79
CA GLY A 189 6.12 -5.47 8.93
C GLY A 189 5.51 -4.30 9.68
N LYS A 190 4.76 -3.46 8.97
CA LYS A 190 4.15 -2.26 9.56
C LYS A 190 3.16 -2.57 10.69
N THR A 191 2.45 -3.70 10.63
CA THR A 191 1.61 -4.19 11.73
C THR A 191 2.41 -4.46 13.02
N GLY A 192 3.61 -5.05 12.89
CA GLY A 192 4.49 -5.30 14.03
C GLY A 192 5.07 -4.01 14.61
N ILE A 193 5.46 -3.07 13.74
CA ILE A 193 5.87 -1.72 14.15
C ILE A 193 4.74 -1.04 14.94
N ASP A 194 3.50 -1.09 14.44
CA ASP A 194 2.35 -0.49 15.12
C ASP A 194 2.06 -1.15 16.47
N ALA A 195 2.22 -2.48 16.59
CA ALA A 195 2.08 -3.18 17.88
C ALA A 195 3.17 -2.78 18.89
N CYS A 196 4.44 -2.71 18.46
CA CYS A 196 5.54 -2.21 19.28
C CYS A 196 5.29 -0.77 19.76
N LEU A 197 4.93 0.11 18.83
CA LEU A 197 4.59 1.50 19.11
C LEU A 197 3.40 1.61 20.09
N TRP A 198 2.38 0.77 19.93
CA TRP A 198 1.24 0.73 20.83
C TRP A 198 1.66 0.36 22.27
N LEU A 199 2.46 -0.71 22.44
CA LEU A 199 2.97 -1.10 23.76
C LEU A 199 3.76 0.02 24.43
N LEU A 200 4.68 0.65 23.68
CA LEU A 200 5.50 1.76 24.16
C LEU A 200 4.64 2.98 24.54
N ALA A 201 3.60 3.30 23.75
CA ALA A 201 2.70 4.40 24.04
C ALA A 201 1.87 4.21 25.32
N HIS A 202 1.69 2.95 25.74
CA HIS A 202 0.98 2.58 26.98
C HIS A 202 1.93 2.28 28.15
N GLY A 203 3.21 2.65 28.03
CA GLY A 203 4.16 2.60 29.13
C GLY A 203 4.77 1.22 29.42
N VAL A 204 4.65 0.26 28.50
CA VAL A 204 5.40 -1.00 28.60
C VAL A 204 6.89 -0.69 28.50
N ASP A 205 7.67 -1.14 29.49
CA ASP A 205 9.13 -0.98 29.48
C ASP A 205 9.73 -1.65 28.24
N PRO A 206 10.52 -0.93 27.41
CA PRO A 206 11.18 -1.52 26.24
C PRO A 206 12.01 -2.77 26.53
N GLN A 207 12.49 -2.97 27.78
CA GLN A 207 13.24 -4.16 28.18
C GLN A 207 12.36 -5.41 28.27
N LEU A 208 11.05 -5.26 28.46
CA LEU A 208 10.08 -6.36 28.48
C LEU A 208 9.59 -6.76 27.09
N ILE A 209 9.94 -5.98 26.05
CA ILE A 209 9.52 -6.22 24.67
C ILE A 209 10.60 -7.00 23.94
N SER A 210 10.25 -8.18 23.46
CA SER A 210 11.01 -8.96 22.49
C SER A 210 10.39 -8.78 21.11
N TRP A 211 11.18 -8.45 20.10
CA TRP A 211 10.66 -8.25 18.74
C TRP A 211 11.34 -9.21 17.77
N ILE A 212 10.55 -10.12 17.19
CA ILE A 212 11.02 -11.05 16.17
C ILE A 212 11.05 -10.33 14.83
N VAL A 213 12.27 -10.16 14.30
CA VAL A 213 12.57 -9.47 13.05
C VAL A 213 13.30 -10.44 12.12
N PRO A 214 12.56 -11.24 11.30
CA PRO A 214 13.17 -12.20 10.40
C PRO A 214 13.99 -11.55 9.28
N ARG A 215 13.57 -10.36 8.83
CA ARG A 215 14.27 -9.49 7.87
C ARG A 215 14.10 -8.04 8.31
N ASP A 216 15.20 -7.30 8.40
CA ASP A 216 15.14 -5.84 8.61
C ASP A 216 14.64 -5.15 7.33
N SER A 217 13.85 -4.09 7.51
CA SER A 217 13.28 -3.30 6.41
C SER A 217 14.03 -2.00 6.19
N TRP A 218 14.21 -1.64 4.93
CA TRP A 218 14.25 -0.22 4.55
C TRP A 218 12.84 0.34 4.70
N LEU A 219 12.70 1.45 5.41
CA LEU A 219 11.43 2.12 5.68
C LEU A 219 11.43 3.50 5.02
N LEU A 220 10.31 3.91 4.44
CA LEU A 220 10.16 5.26 3.90
C LEU A 220 9.99 6.26 5.05
N GLU A 221 10.72 7.37 5.01
CA GLU A 221 10.52 8.46 5.97
C GLU A 221 9.27 9.26 5.58
N ARG A 222 8.34 9.42 6.53
CA ARG A 222 7.03 10.01 6.28
C ARG A 222 7.08 11.52 6.03
N GLY A 223 8.01 12.23 6.66
CA GLY A 223 8.24 13.66 6.50
C GLY A 223 8.68 14.09 5.10
N GLY A 224 9.22 13.19 4.26
CA GLY A 224 9.44 13.39 2.83
C GLY A 224 8.18 13.20 1.97
N ILE A 225 7.08 12.74 2.56
CA ILE A 225 5.82 12.35 1.91
C ILE A 225 4.70 13.23 2.47
N GLN A 226 4.69 14.54 2.20
CA GLN A 226 3.74 15.48 2.82
C GLN A 226 2.96 16.34 1.80
N PRO A 227 1.61 16.34 1.82
CA PRO A 227 0.76 17.11 0.92
C PRO A 227 0.75 18.61 1.23
N GLY A 228 0.38 19.40 0.22
CA GLY A 228 -0.11 20.75 0.43
C GLY A 228 0.97 21.83 0.53
N LEU A 229 0.53 23.09 0.45
CA LEU A 229 1.41 24.26 0.36
C LEU A 229 2.31 24.43 1.59
N ALA A 230 1.84 24.03 2.77
CA ALA A 230 2.62 24.09 4.02
C ALA A 230 3.93 23.29 3.93
N PHE A 231 3.99 22.26 3.08
CA PHE A 231 5.15 21.40 2.93
C PHE A 231 5.86 21.59 1.57
N ALA A 232 5.40 22.50 0.71
CA ALA A 232 5.88 22.62 -0.68
C ALA A 232 7.41 22.75 -0.79
N GLN A 233 8.04 23.58 0.06
CA GLN A 233 9.50 23.73 0.07
C GLN A 233 10.21 22.44 0.49
N LYS A 234 9.73 21.78 1.54
CA LYS A 234 10.30 20.52 2.03
C LYS A 234 10.15 19.40 1.00
N THR A 235 8.99 19.31 0.37
CA THR A 235 8.71 18.36 -0.71
C THR A 235 9.63 18.62 -1.91
N ALA A 236 9.77 19.87 -2.35
CA ALA A 236 10.68 20.21 -3.45
C ALA A 236 12.14 19.84 -3.13
N ALA A 237 12.57 20.07 -1.88
CA ALA A 237 13.89 19.65 -1.41
C ALA A 237 14.06 18.13 -1.40
N SER A 238 13.05 17.38 -0.93
CA SER A 238 13.03 15.91 -0.97
C SER A 238 13.12 15.37 -2.40
N VAL A 239 12.34 15.90 -3.34
CA VAL A 239 12.43 15.52 -4.77
C VAL A 239 13.83 15.79 -5.33
N GLY A 240 14.41 16.95 -5.01
CA GLY A 240 15.79 17.29 -5.39
C GLY A 240 16.82 16.32 -4.80
N ALA A 241 16.67 15.98 -3.51
CA ALA A 241 17.56 15.07 -2.81
C ALA A 241 17.49 13.64 -3.36
N ILE A 242 16.29 13.14 -3.67
CA ILE A 242 16.10 11.84 -4.33
C ILE A 242 16.79 11.82 -5.69
N ALA A 243 16.60 12.88 -6.49
CA ALA A 243 17.22 12.99 -7.81
C ALA A 243 18.75 13.03 -7.71
N GLN A 244 19.29 13.83 -6.79
CA GLN A 244 20.73 13.94 -6.55
C GLN A 244 21.33 12.62 -6.06
N ALA A 245 20.73 12.01 -5.03
CA ALA A 245 21.14 10.71 -4.50
C ALA A 245 21.16 9.63 -5.59
N THR A 246 20.15 9.65 -6.46
CA THR A 246 20.08 8.73 -7.61
C THR A 246 21.20 8.97 -8.61
N MET A 247 21.37 10.22 -9.08
CA MET A 247 22.35 10.56 -10.11
C MET A 247 23.81 10.34 -9.66
N GLU A 248 24.11 10.61 -8.40
CA GLU A 248 25.46 10.51 -7.85
C GLU A 248 25.82 9.10 -7.36
N ALA A 249 24.84 8.22 -7.16
CA ALA A 249 25.10 6.86 -6.67
C ALA A 249 26.04 6.08 -7.60
N SER A 250 27.06 5.47 -7.04
CA SER A 250 28.06 4.66 -7.74
C SER A 250 27.71 3.17 -7.79
N SER A 251 26.94 2.69 -6.81
CA SER A 251 26.41 1.32 -6.71
C SER A 251 25.01 1.31 -6.10
N PRO A 252 24.27 0.18 -6.14
CA PRO A 252 23.00 0.03 -5.41
C PRO A 252 23.11 0.30 -3.92
N GLU A 253 24.18 -0.16 -3.27
CA GLU A 253 24.44 0.07 -1.84
C GLU A 253 24.68 1.55 -1.55
N ASP A 254 25.51 2.22 -2.36
CA ASP A 254 25.75 3.66 -2.26
C ASP A 254 24.44 4.45 -2.46
N TRP A 255 23.56 3.98 -3.35
CA TRP A 255 22.23 4.58 -3.52
C TRP A 255 21.40 4.52 -2.24
N PHE A 256 21.34 3.37 -1.55
CA PHE A 256 20.63 3.27 -0.27
C PHE A 256 21.23 4.18 0.80
N LEU A 257 22.56 4.21 0.92
CA LEU A 257 23.24 5.08 1.88
C LEU A 257 22.98 6.58 1.61
N ARG A 258 22.94 6.98 0.33
CA ARG A 258 22.61 8.36 -0.06
C ARG A 258 21.14 8.70 0.20
N MET A 259 20.23 7.78 -0.09
CA MET A 259 18.81 7.93 0.20
C MET A 259 18.56 8.02 1.71
N GLU A 260 19.34 7.28 2.52
CA GLU A 260 19.31 7.36 3.99
C GLU A 260 19.89 8.67 4.51
N ALA A 261 21.05 9.11 4.00
CA ALA A 261 21.65 10.40 4.36
C ALA A 261 20.76 11.59 3.98
N ALA A 262 19.91 11.43 2.98
CA ALA A 262 18.89 12.39 2.57
C ALA A 262 17.56 12.24 3.35
N GLU A 263 17.46 11.36 4.34
CA GLU A 263 16.24 11.05 5.11
C GLU A 263 15.04 10.66 4.22
N GLN A 264 15.28 9.96 3.11
CA GLN A 264 14.21 9.47 2.23
C GLN A 264 13.83 8.02 2.57
N VAL A 265 14.82 7.25 3.03
CA VAL A 265 14.62 5.96 3.69
C VAL A 265 15.38 5.94 5.00
N VAL A 266 14.96 5.06 5.91
CA VAL A 266 15.60 4.85 7.20
C VAL A 266 15.63 3.37 7.53
N ARG A 267 16.54 2.97 8.44
CA ARG A 267 16.61 1.62 8.99
C ARG A 267 16.63 1.63 10.51
N LEU A 268 16.37 0.46 11.10
CA LEU A 268 16.30 0.29 12.55
C LEU A 268 17.67 0.47 13.23
N THR A 269 18.74 -0.01 12.59
CA THR A 269 20.12 0.02 13.13
C THR A 269 21.14 0.00 11.99
N ASP A 270 22.27 0.68 12.20
CA ASP A 270 23.39 0.68 11.24
C ASP A 270 24.22 -0.60 11.26
N SER A 271 24.03 -1.45 12.28
CA SER A 271 24.75 -2.71 12.42
C SER A 271 24.19 -3.84 11.57
N VAL A 272 23.03 -3.65 10.93
CA VAL A 272 22.37 -4.67 10.11
C VAL A 272 21.97 -4.04 8.78
N TRP A 273 22.38 -4.68 7.68
CA TRP A 273 21.94 -4.26 6.35
C TRP A 273 20.52 -4.78 6.07
N PRO A 274 19.52 -3.92 5.83
CA PRO A 274 18.16 -4.37 5.59
C PRO A 274 18.03 -5.12 4.25
N THR A 275 17.23 -6.17 4.25
CA THR A 275 16.99 -7.03 3.08
C THR A 275 15.56 -6.92 2.55
N MET A 276 14.67 -6.25 3.27
CA MET A 276 13.25 -6.13 2.93
C MET A 276 12.89 -4.69 2.52
N PHE A 277 12.01 -4.53 1.53
CA PHE A 277 11.33 -3.27 1.25
C PHE A 277 9.88 -3.54 0.87
N ARG A 278 8.95 -3.08 1.71
CA ARG A 278 7.51 -3.37 1.59
C ARG A 278 6.62 -2.14 1.73
N CYS A 279 7.08 -1.00 1.23
CA CYS A 279 6.36 0.28 1.28
C CYS A 279 6.02 0.79 2.70
N ALA A 280 6.62 0.23 3.75
CA ALA A 280 6.31 0.63 5.11
C ALA A 280 6.91 2.02 5.40
N THR A 281 6.11 2.91 5.97
CA THR A 281 6.52 4.27 6.32
C THR A 281 6.61 4.43 7.84
N VAL A 282 7.54 5.26 8.29
CA VAL A 282 7.67 5.70 9.68
C VAL A 282 8.03 7.17 9.73
N SER A 283 7.64 7.87 10.80
CA SER A 283 8.27 9.16 11.12
C SER A 283 9.59 8.92 11.86
N LEU A 284 10.49 9.90 11.82
CA LEU A 284 11.72 9.85 12.64
C LEU A 284 11.40 9.68 14.14
N ALA A 285 10.34 10.31 14.64
CA ALA A 285 9.93 10.16 16.04
C ALA A 285 9.43 8.75 16.37
N GLU A 286 8.72 8.08 15.47
CA GLU A 286 8.34 6.67 15.62
C GLU A 286 9.57 5.76 15.60
N LEU A 287 10.52 6.01 14.69
CA LEU A 287 11.78 5.27 14.59
C LEU A 287 12.56 5.34 15.92
N GLU A 288 12.66 6.53 16.52
CA GLU A 288 13.34 6.72 17.80
C GLU A 288 12.68 5.95 18.95
N GLN A 289 11.37 5.68 18.90
CA GLN A 289 10.72 4.84 19.91
C GLN A 289 11.06 3.37 19.71
N ILE A 290 10.90 2.83 18.51
CA ILE A 290 11.15 1.40 18.26
C ILE A 290 12.63 1.05 18.45
N LYS A 291 13.56 1.99 18.25
CA LYS A 291 14.99 1.84 18.59
C LYS A 291 15.26 1.63 20.10
N LYS A 292 14.31 1.95 20.98
CA LYS A 292 14.45 1.68 22.42
C LYS A 292 14.31 0.20 22.75
N ILE A 293 13.64 -0.58 21.91
CA ILE A 293 13.53 -2.04 22.05
C ILE A 293 14.89 -2.64 21.69
N LYS A 294 15.55 -3.26 22.68
CA LYS A 294 16.89 -3.85 22.49
C LYS A 294 16.86 -5.35 22.22
N ASN A 295 15.83 -6.04 22.70
CA ASN A 295 15.71 -7.48 22.48
C ASN A 295 15.10 -7.76 21.09
N ILE A 296 15.95 -7.69 20.06
CA ILE A 296 15.58 -7.96 18.66
C ILE A 296 16.08 -9.36 18.27
N ILE A 297 15.17 -10.26 17.93
CA ILE A 297 15.46 -11.64 17.59
C ILE A 297 15.49 -11.80 16.06
N ARG A 298 16.65 -12.16 15.51
CA ARG A 298 16.92 -12.26 14.06
C ARG A 298 17.29 -13.68 13.62
N GLN A 299 16.58 -14.68 14.13
CA GLN A 299 16.83 -16.11 13.86
C GLN A 299 15.91 -16.69 12.77
N GLY A 300 15.45 -15.85 11.82
CA GLY A 300 14.49 -16.24 10.78
C GLY A 300 13.02 -16.18 11.23
N ARG A 301 12.13 -16.88 10.54
CA ARG A 301 10.69 -16.95 10.86
C ARG A 301 10.42 -17.94 12.00
N VAL A 302 9.32 -17.72 12.71
CA VAL A 302 8.83 -18.65 13.74
C VAL A 302 8.37 -19.96 13.09
N VAL A 303 8.80 -21.08 13.67
CA VAL A 303 8.35 -22.43 13.29
C VAL A 303 7.36 -22.97 14.33
N ARG A 304 7.66 -22.76 15.62
CA ARG A 304 6.81 -23.17 16.73
C ARG A 304 6.99 -22.29 17.96
N ILE A 305 5.91 -22.01 18.67
CA ILE A 305 5.94 -21.38 20.00
C ILE A 305 5.53 -22.42 21.04
N GLY A 306 6.44 -22.77 21.94
CA GLY A 306 6.19 -23.59 23.12
C GLY A 306 6.33 -22.79 24.42
N THR A 307 6.01 -23.44 25.55
CA THR A 307 6.04 -22.84 26.89
C THR A 307 7.42 -22.35 27.31
N ASN A 308 8.45 -23.13 27.00
CA ASN A 308 9.82 -22.91 27.48
C ASN A 308 10.82 -22.63 26.34
N GLU A 309 10.36 -22.66 25.09
CA GLU A 309 11.20 -22.53 23.91
C GLU A 309 10.37 -21.99 22.74
N VAL A 310 10.94 -21.07 21.99
CA VAL A 310 10.44 -20.62 20.70
C VAL A 310 11.40 -21.09 19.63
N MET A 311 10.93 -21.96 18.73
CA MET A 311 11.71 -22.49 17.62
C MET A 311 11.58 -21.59 16.39
N MET A 312 12.72 -21.25 15.80
CA MET A 312 12.85 -20.41 14.62
C MET A 312 13.51 -21.20 13.48
N GLU A 313 13.49 -20.66 12.26
CA GLU A 313 14.12 -21.30 11.09
C GLU A 313 15.63 -21.56 11.28
N GLN A 314 16.33 -20.72 12.05
CA GLN A 314 17.79 -20.81 12.20
C GLN A 314 18.24 -21.33 13.56
N ASP A 315 17.47 -21.09 14.62
CA ASP A 315 17.84 -21.41 16.01
C ASP A 315 16.59 -21.33 16.92
N SER A 316 16.77 -21.30 18.22
CA SER A 316 15.71 -21.15 19.22
C SER A 316 16.09 -20.11 20.27
N TYR A 317 15.10 -19.68 21.07
CA TYR A 317 15.35 -18.91 22.29
C TYR A 317 14.37 -19.28 23.41
N ILE A 318 14.78 -19.03 24.65
CA ILE A 318 13.95 -19.22 25.83
C ILE A 318 13.15 -17.93 26.06
N PRO A 319 11.80 -17.97 26.02
CA PRO A 319 10.98 -16.80 26.28
C PRO A 319 10.96 -16.45 27.77
N VAL A 320 10.62 -15.21 28.08
CA VAL A 320 10.36 -14.80 29.47
C VAL A 320 9.13 -15.58 29.98
N PRO A 321 9.12 -16.11 31.21
CA PRO A 321 7.92 -16.72 31.78
C PRO A 321 6.73 -15.76 31.74
N ASP A 322 5.52 -16.28 31.49
CA ASP A 322 4.31 -15.46 31.34
C ASP A 322 4.42 -14.41 30.22
N THR A 323 4.92 -14.82 29.05
CA THR A 323 4.98 -13.96 27.85
C THR A 323 3.63 -13.92 27.12
N LEU A 324 3.19 -12.71 26.74
CA LEU A 324 2.16 -12.50 25.73
C LEU A 324 2.78 -12.43 24.34
N TYR A 325 2.31 -13.24 23.40
CA TYR A 325 2.71 -13.16 22.01
C TYR A 325 1.66 -12.40 21.19
N THR A 326 2.12 -11.44 20.38
CA THR A 326 1.26 -10.73 19.41
C THR A 326 1.63 -11.14 17.99
N ASP A 327 0.74 -11.85 17.31
CA ASP A 327 0.95 -12.32 15.94
C ASP A 327 0.73 -11.19 14.92
N CYS A 328 1.82 -10.65 14.40
CA CYS A 328 1.82 -9.66 13.32
C CYS A 328 2.38 -10.24 12.01
N SER A 329 2.42 -11.58 11.88
CA SER A 329 3.13 -12.28 10.80
C SER A 329 2.36 -12.37 9.47
N ALA A 330 1.10 -11.95 9.42
CA ALA A 330 0.31 -12.02 8.20
C ALA A 330 0.92 -11.19 7.05
N ASP A 331 0.95 -11.80 5.87
CA ASP A 331 1.41 -11.15 4.65
C ASP A 331 0.35 -10.15 4.13
N ALA A 332 0.45 -8.90 4.58
CA ALA A 332 -0.57 -7.89 4.31
C ALA A 332 -0.72 -7.53 2.83
N LEU A 333 0.38 -7.47 2.08
CA LEU A 333 0.40 -7.13 0.66
C LEU A 333 1.40 -8.02 -0.06
N ALA A 334 1.00 -9.25 -0.38
CA ALA A 334 1.89 -10.21 -1.04
C ALA A 334 2.38 -9.69 -2.40
N LYS A 335 3.64 -9.98 -2.75
CA LYS A 335 4.15 -9.80 -4.11
C LYS A 335 3.56 -10.88 -5.00
N LEU A 336 2.57 -10.50 -5.81
CA LEU A 336 1.91 -11.39 -6.76
C LEU A 336 2.51 -11.23 -8.16
N GLU A 337 2.50 -12.33 -8.90
CA GLU A 337 2.89 -12.31 -10.31
C GLU A 337 1.90 -11.44 -11.11
N PRO A 338 2.37 -10.37 -11.76
CA PRO A 338 1.48 -9.43 -12.42
C PRO A 338 0.81 -10.05 -13.65
N VAL A 339 -0.45 -9.68 -13.88
CA VAL A 339 -1.22 -10.03 -15.08
C VAL A 339 -1.58 -8.75 -15.84
N PRO A 340 -1.90 -8.80 -17.15
CA PRO A 340 -2.46 -7.65 -17.84
C PRO A 340 -3.70 -7.13 -17.10
N VAL A 341 -3.80 -5.81 -16.95
CA VAL A 341 -4.92 -5.16 -16.27
C VAL A 341 -6.21 -5.41 -17.04
N PHE A 342 -6.17 -5.27 -18.37
CA PHE A 342 -7.33 -5.46 -19.25
C PHE A 342 -7.19 -6.75 -20.05
N ARG A 343 -8.18 -7.65 -19.91
CA ARG A 343 -8.26 -8.93 -20.64
C ARG A 343 -9.69 -9.16 -21.10
N GLY A 344 -10.09 -8.45 -22.16
CA GLY A 344 -11.44 -8.53 -22.71
C GLY A 344 -12.45 -8.03 -21.68
N ARG A 345 -13.40 -8.89 -21.27
CA ARG A 345 -14.39 -8.50 -20.26
C ARG A 345 -13.84 -8.41 -18.83
N ASN A 346 -12.63 -8.90 -18.56
CA ASN A 346 -12.05 -8.91 -17.21
C ASN A 346 -11.04 -7.77 -17.02
N ILE A 347 -11.18 -7.05 -15.91
CA ILE A 347 -10.27 -5.98 -15.47
C ILE A 347 -9.70 -6.38 -14.10
N THR A 348 -8.38 -6.55 -13.99
CA THR A 348 -7.71 -6.91 -12.73
C THR A 348 -7.02 -5.69 -12.15
N LEU A 349 -7.57 -5.13 -11.06
CA LEU A 349 -7.01 -3.93 -10.45
C LEU A 349 -5.68 -4.25 -9.75
N GLN A 350 -4.64 -3.56 -10.19
CA GLN A 350 -3.27 -3.71 -9.72
C GLN A 350 -2.63 -2.33 -9.55
N SER A 351 -1.51 -2.29 -8.84
CA SER A 351 -0.71 -1.06 -8.74
C SER A 351 -0.07 -0.73 -10.09
N VAL A 352 -0.28 0.48 -10.59
CA VAL A 352 0.43 1.07 -11.76
C VAL A 352 1.36 2.20 -11.34
N ARG A 353 1.38 2.52 -10.04
CA ARG A 353 2.37 3.36 -9.36
C ARG A 353 2.72 2.71 -8.02
N TYR A 354 4.01 2.57 -7.73
CA TYR A 354 4.48 1.87 -6.54
C TYR A 354 3.84 2.45 -5.25
N CYS A 355 3.45 1.55 -4.34
CA CYS A 355 2.78 1.87 -3.06
C CYS A 355 1.50 2.73 -3.16
N GLN A 356 0.85 2.84 -4.34
CA GLN A 356 -0.29 3.75 -4.55
C GLN A 356 -1.50 3.04 -5.16
N GLN A 357 -2.15 2.18 -4.37
CA GLN A 357 -3.24 1.31 -4.81
C GLN A 357 -4.50 2.08 -5.21
N VAL A 358 -4.94 3.04 -4.40
CA VAL A 358 -6.16 3.82 -4.67
C VAL A 358 -6.02 4.71 -5.90
N PHE A 359 -4.88 5.41 -6.04
CA PHE A 359 -4.56 6.16 -7.25
C PHE A 359 -4.52 5.23 -8.47
N SER A 360 -3.87 4.06 -8.35
CA SER A 360 -3.78 3.11 -9.46
C SER A 360 -5.15 2.63 -9.92
N ALA A 361 -6.07 2.33 -8.99
CA ALA A 361 -7.42 1.94 -9.33
C ALA A 361 -8.21 3.06 -10.03
N ALA A 362 -8.09 4.29 -9.54
CA ALA A 362 -8.68 5.46 -10.20
C ALA A 362 -8.09 5.68 -11.61
N PHE A 363 -6.78 5.55 -11.77
CA PHE A 363 -6.11 5.68 -13.07
C PHE A 363 -6.56 4.59 -14.05
N ILE A 364 -6.73 3.34 -13.59
CA ILE A 364 -7.23 2.24 -14.40
C ILE A 364 -8.68 2.53 -14.87
N ALA A 365 -9.54 3.08 -14.01
CA ALA A 365 -10.88 3.52 -14.39
C ALA A 365 -10.85 4.65 -15.44
N HIS A 366 -9.94 5.61 -15.30
CA HIS A 366 -9.74 6.66 -16.31
C HIS A 366 -9.32 6.07 -17.66
N ALA A 367 -8.34 5.16 -17.66
CA ALA A 367 -7.90 4.49 -18.88
C ALA A 367 -9.03 3.68 -19.53
N GLU A 368 -9.84 3.01 -18.71
CA GLU A 368 -11.03 2.28 -19.13
C GLU A 368 -12.07 3.17 -19.83
N ALA A 369 -12.35 4.34 -19.25
CA ALA A 369 -13.32 5.30 -19.75
C ALA A 369 -12.84 6.08 -20.99
N THR A 370 -11.52 6.23 -21.17
CA THR A 370 -10.93 7.17 -22.14
C THR A 370 -10.51 6.51 -23.45
N TYR A 371 -10.12 5.24 -23.41
CA TYR A 371 -9.55 4.51 -24.54
C TYR A 371 -10.42 3.30 -24.85
N ASP A 372 -10.47 2.86 -26.12
CA ASP A 372 -11.30 1.69 -26.52
C ASP A 372 -10.49 0.39 -26.64
N ASP A 373 -9.17 0.50 -26.83
CA ASP A 373 -8.27 -0.62 -27.09
C ASP A 373 -7.54 -1.10 -25.83
N ASP A 374 -7.75 -2.38 -25.47
CA ASP A 374 -7.10 -3.03 -24.33
C ASP A 374 -5.57 -3.04 -24.46
N SER A 375 -5.01 -3.08 -25.67
CA SER A 375 -3.55 -3.00 -25.85
C SER A 375 -3.04 -1.63 -25.40
N LYS A 376 -3.67 -0.55 -25.86
CA LYS A 376 -3.35 0.81 -25.41
C LYS A 376 -3.57 1.01 -23.93
N LYS A 377 -4.67 0.48 -23.38
CA LYS A 377 -4.94 0.55 -21.93
C LYS A 377 -3.87 -0.15 -21.11
N ASN A 378 -3.45 -1.35 -21.51
CA ASN A 378 -2.38 -2.10 -20.85
C ASN A 378 -1.01 -1.43 -21.01
N GLU A 379 -0.74 -0.76 -22.14
CA GLU A 379 0.46 0.04 -22.35
C GLU A 379 0.56 1.18 -21.33
N LEU A 380 -0.57 1.85 -21.04
CA LEU A 380 -0.66 2.92 -20.04
C LEU A 380 -0.69 2.38 -18.61
N CYS A 381 -1.32 1.23 -18.39
CA CYS A 381 -1.51 0.61 -17.09
C CYS A 381 -0.50 -0.51 -16.82
N ARG A 382 0.77 -0.31 -17.21
CA ARG A 382 1.83 -1.29 -16.91
C ARG A 382 1.95 -1.47 -15.40
N VAL A 383 1.80 -2.72 -14.97
CA VAL A 383 1.73 -3.08 -13.56
C VAL A 383 3.10 -2.90 -12.89
N ILE A 384 3.06 -2.38 -11.68
CA ILE A 384 4.17 -2.32 -10.74
C ILE A 384 3.82 -3.22 -9.56
N PRO A 385 4.34 -4.46 -9.52
CA PRO A 385 4.11 -5.40 -8.42
C PRO A 385 4.54 -4.80 -7.08
N HIS A 386 3.88 -5.23 -5.99
CA HIS A 386 4.30 -4.83 -4.65
C HIS A 386 5.74 -5.31 -4.40
N PRO A 387 6.62 -4.45 -3.85
CA PRO A 387 7.98 -4.85 -3.54
C PRO A 387 8.02 -5.81 -2.35
N ASP A 388 9.03 -6.69 -2.30
CA ASP A 388 9.31 -7.55 -1.15
C ASP A 388 10.76 -7.42 -0.68
N GLU A 389 11.70 -7.48 -1.62
CA GLU A 389 13.14 -7.44 -1.35
C GLU A 389 13.66 -6.00 -1.45
N ALA A 390 14.75 -5.68 -0.74
CA ALA A 390 15.32 -4.34 -0.72
C ALA A 390 15.53 -3.76 -2.13
N MET A 391 16.17 -4.53 -3.03
CA MET A 391 16.45 -4.10 -4.40
C MET A 391 15.20 -3.87 -5.26
N ASP A 392 14.04 -4.37 -4.85
CA ASP A 392 12.79 -4.03 -5.53
C ASP A 392 12.51 -2.52 -5.47
N PHE A 393 13.07 -1.78 -4.50
CA PHE A 393 12.87 -0.33 -4.43
C PHE A 393 13.43 0.41 -5.67
N LEU A 394 14.61 0.02 -6.16
CA LEU A 394 15.17 0.56 -7.41
C LEU A 394 14.27 0.23 -8.61
N ILE A 395 13.78 -1.01 -8.67
CA ILE A 395 12.96 -1.51 -9.78
C ILE A 395 11.62 -0.77 -9.83
N VAL A 396 10.90 -0.70 -8.71
CA VAL A 396 9.59 -0.05 -8.67
C VAL A 396 9.72 1.47 -8.87
N SER A 397 10.83 2.07 -8.44
CA SER A 397 11.15 3.47 -8.74
C SER A 397 11.31 3.68 -10.24
N LEU A 398 12.11 2.85 -10.93
CA LEU A 398 12.27 2.93 -12.39
C LEU A 398 10.93 2.74 -13.12
N GLN A 399 10.15 1.74 -12.72
CA GLN A 399 8.86 1.46 -13.35
C GLN A 399 7.87 2.62 -13.17
N SER A 400 7.83 3.26 -11.99
CA SER A 400 7.00 4.44 -11.76
C SER A 400 7.40 5.63 -12.63
N HIS A 401 8.70 5.90 -12.80
CA HIS A 401 9.17 6.97 -13.69
C HIS A 401 8.81 6.68 -15.16
N ARG A 402 9.01 5.45 -15.62
CA ARG A 402 8.65 5.03 -16.99
C ARG A 402 7.14 5.15 -17.23
N ASN A 403 6.31 4.77 -16.26
CA ASN A 403 4.86 4.96 -16.36
C ASN A 403 4.50 6.46 -16.40
N GLY A 404 5.10 7.28 -15.55
CA GLY A 404 4.92 8.73 -15.58
C GLY A 404 5.29 9.37 -16.93
N LEU A 405 6.40 8.95 -17.55
CA LEU A 405 6.82 9.39 -18.89
C LEU A 405 5.77 9.04 -19.96
N ARG A 406 5.22 7.82 -19.92
CA ARG A 406 4.15 7.41 -20.84
C ARG A 406 2.92 8.28 -20.64
N TRP A 407 2.48 8.48 -19.40
CA TRP A 407 1.28 9.27 -19.11
C TRP A 407 1.43 10.72 -19.56
N ALA A 408 2.60 11.33 -19.34
CA ALA A 408 2.91 12.68 -19.80
C ALA A 408 2.93 12.83 -21.34
N ALA A 409 3.12 11.73 -22.08
CA ALA A 409 3.07 11.74 -23.54
C ALA A 409 1.63 11.69 -24.10
N HIS A 410 0.61 11.50 -23.26
CA HIS A 410 -0.79 11.39 -23.66
C HIS A 410 -1.64 12.55 -23.13
N PRO A 411 -2.07 13.51 -23.98
CA PRO A 411 -2.72 14.74 -23.52
C PRO A 411 -3.98 14.54 -22.66
N LYS A 412 -4.86 13.59 -23.03
CA LYS A 412 -6.08 13.29 -22.24
C LYS A 412 -5.73 12.77 -20.84
N THR A 413 -4.70 11.93 -20.75
CA THR A 413 -4.22 11.37 -19.48
C THR A 413 -3.50 12.41 -18.64
N ALA A 414 -2.64 13.23 -19.23
CA ALA A 414 -1.97 14.32 -18.54
C ALA A 414 -2.98 15.34 -17.99
N ALA A 415 -4.03 15.66 -18.75
CA ALA A 415 -5.11 16.54 -18.30
C ALA A 415 -5.86 15.96 -17.09
N TRP A 416 -6.22 14.67 -17.12
CA TRP A 416 -6.87 13.99 -15.99
C TRP A 416 -5.98 13.96 -14.74
N LEU A 417 -4.70 13.63 -14.90
CA LEU A 417 -3.73 13.59 -13.79
C LEU A 417 -3.63 14.95 -13.07
N SER A 418 -3.67 16.07 -13.80
CA SER A 418 -3.63 17.40 -13.18
C SER A 418 -4.78 17.67 -12.20
N GLN A 419 -5.94 17.03 -12.44
CA GLN A 419 -7.16 17.17 -11.65
C GLN A 419 -7.32 16.06 -10.60
N ALA A 420 -6.64 14.91 -10.78
CA ALA A 420 -6.72 13.78 -9.88
C ALA A 420 -6.14 14.13 -8.50
N ARG A 421 -6.99 14.21 -7.47
CA ARG A 421 -6.58 14.45 -6.08
C ARG A 421 -5.61 13.37 -5.58
N LEU A 422 -5.83 12.12 -6.01
CA LEU A 422 -5.02 10.98 -5.61
C LEU A 422 -3.62 10.97 -6.29
N ASP A 423 -3.36 11.81 -7.31
CA ASP A 423 -2.05 11.94 -7.95
C ASP A 423 -1.09 12.82 -7.14
N TRP A 424 -0.68 12.33 -5.98
CA TRP A 424 0.23 13.07 -5.10
C TRP A 424 1.59 13.40 -5.74
N PHE A 425 2.13 12.51 -6.58
CA PHE A 425 3.36 12.76 -7.35
C PHE A 425 3.20 13.96 -8.29
N GLY A 426 2.07 14.05 -8.99
CA GLY A 426 1.74 15.22 -9.82
C GLY A 426 1.60 16.50 -9.01
N LYS A 427 1.09 16.43 -7.77
CA LYS A 427 1.01 17.58 -6.85
C LYS A 427 2.37 18.03 -6.29
N PHE A 428 3.40 17.20 -6.40
CA PHE A 428 4.77 17.51 -5.98
C PHE A 428 5.67 17.96 -7.13
N ALA A 429 5.25 17.74 -8.38
CA ALA A 429 5.98 18.23 -9.53
C ALA A 429 5.93 19.77 -9.57
N PRO A 430 7.02 20.44 -9.99
CA PRO A 430 6.97 21.89 -10.14
C PRO A 430 5.95 22.28 -11.22
N THR A 431 5.22 23.37 -10.97
CA THR A 431 4.22 23.88 -11.91
C THR A 431 4.91 24.48 -13.14
N PRO A 432 4.45 24.16 -14.36
CA PRO A 432 4.93 24.84 -15.56
C PRO A 432 4.67 26.37 -15.50
N PRO A 433 5.54 27.20 -16.11
CA PRO A 433 5.26 28.61 -16.30
C PRO A 433 3.95 28.87 -17.06
N GLU A 434 3.32 30.03 -16.84
CA GLU A 434 2.10 30.42 -17.55
C GLU A 434 2.35 30.70 -19.04
N ASP A 435 3.54 31.22 -19.36
CA ASP A 435 3.94 31.49 -20.75
C ASP A 435 4.04 30.17 -21.55
N PRO A 436 3.30 30.01 -22.66
CA PRO A 436 3.25 28.75 -23.41
C PRO A 436 4.62 28.27 -23.92
N ALA A 437 5.50 29.18 -24.35
CA ALA A 437 6.81 28.79 -24.86
C ALA A 437 7.72 28.31 -23.73
N GLN A 438 7.71 29.00 -22.58
CA GLN A 438 8.42 28.57 -21.38
C GLN A 438 7.84 27.28 -20.79
N ALA A 439 6.52 27.07 -20.86
CA ALA A 439 5.87 25.84 -20.44
C ALA A 439 6.34 24.63 -21.25
N VAL A 440 6.45 24.77 -22.58
CA VAL A 440 6.97 23.72 -23.47
C VAL A 440 8.43 23.39 -23.14
N GLU A 441 9.28 24.39 -22.96
CA GLU A 441 10.69 24.15 -22.60
C GLU A 441 10.81 23.55 -21.21
N PHE A 442 10.01 24.01 -20.23
CA PHE A 442 9.94 23.43 -18.90
C PHE A 442 9.57 21.94 -18.94
N GLN A 443 8.53 21.57 -19.71
CA GLN A 443 8.12 20.18 -19.89
C GLN A 443 9.22 19.32 -20.53
N LYS A 444 9.93 19.87 -21.51
CA LYS A 444 11.07 19.20 -22.16
C LYS A 444 12.21 18.96 -21.18
N VAL A 445 12.58 19.96 -20.38
CA VAL A 445 13.61 19.82 -19.33
C VAL A 445 13.20 18.78 -18.28
N MET A 446 11.95 18.82 -17.82
CA MET A 446 11.45 17.85 -16.86
C MET A 446 11.44 16.43 -17.41
N ARG A 447 11.06 16.25 -18.68
CA ARG A 447 11.15 14.95 -19.37
C ARG A 447 12.60 14.44 -19.40
N GLN A 448 13.55 15.26 -19.85
CA GLN A 448 14.96 14.89 -19.92
C GLN A 448 15.54 14.51 -18.55
N ARG A 449 15.14 15.22 -17.48
CA ARG A 449 15.53 14.86 -16.11
C ARG A 449 15.03 13.48 -15.71
N VAL A 450 13.76 13.18 -15.98
CA VAL A 450 13.17 11.87 -15.65
C VAL A 450 13.78 10.75 -16.50
N GLU A 451 14.08 11.00 -17.77
CA GLU A 451 14.80 10.07 -18.65
C GLU A 451 16.21 9.78 -18.10
N GLY A 452 16.93 10.81 -17.64
CA GLY A 452 18.23 10.66 -16.98
C GLY A 452 18.17 9.82 -15.71
N LEU A 453 17.15 10.04 -14.87
CA LEU A 453 16.89 9.21 -13.68
C LEU A 453 16.61 7.75 -14.06
N CYS A 454 15.82 7.51 -15.11
CA CYS A 454 15.55 6.16 -15.60
C CYS A 454 16.85 5.46 -16.04
N ALA A 455 17.66 6.13 -16.87
CA ALA A 455 18.94 5.60 -17.34
C ALA A 455 19.89 5.27 -16.18
N LYS A 456 19.92 6.14 -15.15
CA LYS A 456 20.72 5.92 -13.96
C LYS A 456 20.23 4.74 -13.12
N LEU A 457 18.93 4.63 -12.89
CA LEU A 457 18.35 3.50 -12.18
C LEU A 457 18.59 2.18 -12.93
N GLU A 458 18.49 2.18 -14.27
CA GLU A 458 18.84 1.02 -15.09
C GLU A 458 20.32 0.62 -14.93
N GLN A 459 21.22 1.61 -14.94
CA GLN A 459 22.64 1.40 -14.66
C GLN A 459 22.84 0.75 -13.29
N LEU A 460 22.23 1.29 -12.23
CA LEU A 460 22.35 0.74 -10.87
C LEU A 460 21.77 -0.68 -10.79
N ILE A 461 20.59 -0.92 -11.37
CA ILE A 461 19.97 -2.25 -11.40
C ILE A 461 20.86 -3.26 -12.13
N SER A 462 21.59 -2.85 -13.17
CA SER A 462 22.52 -3.75 -13.89
C SER A 462 23.72 -4.21 -13.05
N GLN A 463 24.05 -3.48 -11.98
CA GLN A 463 25.15 -3.78 -11.05
C GLN A 463 24.72 -4.64 -9.87
N VAL A 464 23.41 -4.87 -9.70
CA VAL A 464 22.88 -5.72 -8.64
C VAL A 464 23.46 -7.14 -8.80
N PRO A 465 24.06 -7.72 -7.76
CA PRO A 465 24.79 -8.99 -7.90
C PRO A 465 23.86 -10.21 -7.94
N GLY A 466 24.35 -11.27 -8.58
CA GLY A 466 23.84 -12.64 -8.41
C GLY A 466 22.34 -12.83 -8.73
N LYS A 467 21.61 -13.45 -7.80
CA LYS A 467 20.21 -13.88 -7.98
C LYS A 467 19.26 -12.69 -8.14
N ASP A 468 19.57 -11.55 -7.53
CA ASP A 468 18.76 -10.34 -7.62
C ASP A 468 18.82 -9.72 -9.03
N ALA A 469 19.93 -9.86 -9.75
CA ALA A 469 20.08 -9.38 -11.13
C ALA A 469 19.12 -10.10 -12.10
N ALA A 470 19.02 -11.42 -12.00
CA ALA A 470 18.15 -12.23 -12.84
C ALA A 470 16.66 -11.92 -12.55
N ARG A 471 16.31 -11.76 -11.26
CA ARG A 471 14.97 -11.35 -10.84
C ARG A 471 14.62 -9.96 -11.38
N ALA A 472 15.52 -8.99 -11.22
CA ALA A 472 15.32 -7.63 -11.70
C ALA A 472 15.10 -7.59 -13.22
N LYS A 473 15.94 -8.31 -13.98
CA LYS A 473 15.77 -8.46 -15.43
C LYS A 473 14.44 -9.10 -15.80
N ALA A 474 14.03 -10.18 -15.12
CA ALA A 474 12.74 -10.83 -15.38
C ALA A 474 11.56 -9.90 -15.09
N GLN A 475 11.61 -9.13 -14.01
CA GLN A 475 10.56 -8.17 -13.66
C GLN A 475 10.49 -7.00 -14.66
N LEU A 476 11.64 -6.52 -15.15
CA LEU A 476 11.70 -5.43 -16.14
C LEU A 476 11.36 -5.90 -17.56
N ALA A 477 11.71 -7.12 -17.95
CA ALA A 477 11.46 -7.67 -19.28
C ALA A 477 9.98 -7.95 -19.56
N ARG A 478 9.17 -8.11 -18.51
CA ARG A 478 7.73 -8.37 -18.62
C ARG A 478 6.89 -7.12 -18.92
N PHE A 479 7.49 -5.93 -18.88
CA PHE A 479 6.80 -4.65 -19.06
C PHE A 479 7.55 -3.68 -19.96
#